data_AF-A0A0Q6V6I5-F1
#
_entry.id   AF-A0A0Q6V6I5-F1
#
_cell.length_a   1.000
_cell.length_b   1.000
_cell.length_c   1.000
_cell.angle_alpha   90.00
_cell.angle_beta   90.00
_cell.angle_gamma   90.00
#
_symmetry.space_group_name_H-M   'P 1'
#
loop_
_entity.id
_entity.type
_entity.pdbx_description
1 polymer ?
#
loop_
_entity_poly.entity_id
_entity_poly.type
_entity_poly.pdbx_seq_one_letter_code
_entity_poly.pdbx_strand_id
1 'polypeptide(L)'
;MPQSLTLAEARAFLRAPDTSEDAVLTILIDAAEARVSRAAGVALAPTSPAPLRLSVLTLVAHAYEHRDAGEPSLSLVEPWLTPYRKARL
;
A
#
# COMPACT_ATOMS: atom_id res chain seq x y z
N MET A 1 4.79 5.74 -13.90
CA MET A 1 3.90 4.57 -13.97
C MET A 1 2.59 4.94 -13.29
N PRO A 2 1.41 4.54 -13.80
CA PRO A 2 0.15 4.87 -13.16
C PRO A 2 0.08 4.18 -11.79
N GLN A 3 0.00 4.98 -10.71
CA GLN A 3 -0.15 4.46 -9.35
C GLN A 3 -1.51 3.80 -9.20
N SER A 4 -1.56 2.76 -8.39
CA SER A 4 -2.79 1.98 -8.16
C SER A 4 -3.81 2.67 -7.27
N LEU A 5 -3.36 3.70 -6.55
CA LEU A 5 -4.12 4.56 -5.65
C LEU A 5 -3.69 6.01 -5.84
N THR A 6 -4.63 6.92 -5.67
CA THR A 6 -4.37 8.35 -5.69
C THR A 6 -4.02 8.88 -4.30
N LEU A 7 -3.27 10.00 -4.25
CA LEU A 7 -2.97 10.70 -3.00
C LEU A 7 -4.23 11.12 -2.23
N ALA A 8 -5.29 11.49 -2.95
CA ALA A 8 -6.57 11.87 -2.35
C ALA A 8 -7.23 10.69 -1.61
N GLU A 9 -7.19 9.49 -2.18
CA GLU A 9 -7.70 8.28 -1.54
C GLU A 9 -6.89 7.91 -0.29
N ALA A 10 -5.56 7.99 -0.37
CA ALA A 10 -4.69 7.73 0.77
C ALA A 10 -4.91 8.72 1.92
N ARG A 11 -5.05 10.03 1.63
CA ARG A 11 -5.39 11.05 2.64
C ARG A 11 -6.75 10.83 3.26
N ALA A 12 -7.77 10.53 2.45
CA ALA A 12 -9.10 10.24 2.93
C ALA A 12 -9.11 9.04 3.90
N PHE A 13 -8.30 8.02 3.60
CA PHE A 13 -8.13 6.85 4.47
C PHE A 13 -7.44 7.20 5.79
N LEU A 14 -6.36 7.99 5.73
CA LEU A 14 -5.57 8.44 6.89
C LEU A 14 -6.25 9.53 7.73
N ARG A 15 -7.38 10.09 7.26
CA ARG A 15 -8.02 11.28 7.83
C ARG A 15 -7.05 12.46 7.96
N ALA A 16 -6.12 12.59 7.03
CA ALA A 16 -5.18 13.71 6.97
C ALA A 16 -5.76 14.81 6.05
N PRO A 17 -6.27 15.94 6.61
CA PRO A 17 -6.90 16.98 5.81
C PRO A 17 -5.89 17.88 5.09
N ASP A 18 -4.63 17.90 5.55
CA ASP A 18 -3.58 18.80 5.06
C ASP A 18 -2.77 18.19 3.92
N THR A 19 -2.27 19.05 3.03
CA THR A 19 -1.43 18.64 1.88
C THR A 19 0.07 18.74 2.15
N SER A 20 0.44 19.19 3.35
CA SER A 20 1.83 19.37 3.78
C SER A 20 2.65 18.06 3.73
N GLU A 21 1.98 16.91 3.83
CA GLU A 21 2.62 15.59 3.87
C GLU A 21 2.46 14.80 2.55
N ASP A 22 2.00 15.45 1.48
CA ASP A 22 1.78 14.81 0.18
C ASP A 22 3.04 14.16 -0.40
N ALA A 23 4.20 14.78 -0.15
CA ALA A 23 5.49 14.23 -0.56
C ALA A 23 5.81 12.93 0.20
N VAL A 24 5.54 12.89 1.51
CA VAL A 24 5.74 11.70 2.34
C VAL A 24 4.76 10.60 1.94
N LEU A 25 3.48 10.95 1.75
CA LEU A 25 2.46 10.01 1.30
C LEU A 25 2.80 9.39 -0.05
N THR A 26 3.36 10.18 -0.99
CA THR A 26 3.82 9.66 -2.28
C THR A 26 4.89 8.57 -2.10
N ILE A 27 5.87 8.82 -1.23
CA ILE A 27 6.94 7.85 -0.93
C ILE A 27 6.37 6.59 -0.29
N LEU A 28 5.45 6.74 0.67
CA LEU A 28 4.81 5.60 1.34
C LEU A 28 3.98 4.76 0.36
N ILE A 29 3.21 5.40 -0.53
CA ILE A 29 2.42 4.70 -1.55
C ILE A 29 3.33 3.93 -2.49
N ASP A 30 4.39 4.54 -3.02
CA ASP A 30 5.32 3.88 -3.93
C ASP A 30 5.99 2.67 -3.28
N ALA A 31 6.48 2.82 -2.05
CA ALA A 31 7.09 1.74 -1.27
C ALA A 31 6.09 0.60 -0.98
N ALA A 32 4.87 0.94 -0.55
CA ALA A 32 3.83 -0.04 -0.27
C ALA A 32 3.36 -0.77 -1.54
N GLU A 33 3.21 -0.06 -2.66
CA GLU A 33 2.84 -0.61 -3.96
C GLU A 33 3.90 -1.60 -4.46
N ALA A 34 5.17 -1.20 -4.46
CA ALA A 34 6.28 -2.08 -4.83
C ALA A 34 6.31 -3.36 -3.97
N ARG A 35 6.05 -3.21 -2.66
CA ARG A 35 6.07 -4.33 -1.72
C ARG A 35 4.90 -5.28 -1.91
N VAL A 36 3.68 -4.78 -2.07
CA VAL A 36 2.49 -5.60 -2.36
C VAL A 36 2.63 -6.27 -3.73
N SER A 37 3.11 -5.55 -4.74
CA SER A 37 3.35 -6.10 -6.08
C SER A 37 4.35 -7.26 -6.03
N ARG A 38 5.45 -7.11 -5.29
CA ARG A 38 6.44 -8.17 -5.09
C ARG A 38 5.88 -9.37 -4.32
N ALA A 39 5.08 -9.13 -3.28
CA ALA A 39 4.49 -10.18 -2.46
C ALA A 39 3.39 -10.97 -3.19
N ALA A 40 2.55 -10.30 -3.98
CA ALA A 40 1.52 -10.94 -4.81
C ALA A 40 2.11 -11.53 -6.10
N GLY A 41 3.22 -11.01 -6.62
CA GLY A 41 3.80 -11.42 -7.89
C GLY A 41 3.00 -10.92 -9.11
N VAL A 42 2.27 -9.81 -8.93
CA VAL A 42 1.47 -9.14 -9.97
C VAL A 42 1.78 -7.65 -9.97
N ALA A 43 1.79 -7.02 -11.14
CA ALA A 43 1.84 -5.57 -11.24
C ALA A 43 0.52 -4.99 -10.75
N LEU A 44 0.58 -4.01 -9.85
CA LEU A 44 -0.61 -3.29 -9.42
C LEU A 44 -0.97 -2.24 -10.47
N ALA A 45 -2.26 -2.01 -10.63
CA ALA A 45 -2.83 -1.03 -11.53
C ALA A 45 -4.06 -0.39 -10.85
N PRO A 46 -4.54 0.77 -11.32
CA PRO A 46 -5.78 1.36 -10.82
C PRO A 46 -7.00 0.43 -10.98
N THR A 47 -6.94 -0.54 -11.89
CA THR A 47 -7.95 -1.58 -12.09
C THR A 47 -7.75 -2.82 -11.19
N SER A 48 -6.77 -2.78 -10.27
CA SER A 48 -6.50 -3.92 -9.38
C SER A 48 -7.67 -4.19 -8.43
N PRO A 49 -7.88 -5.46 -8.05
CA PRO A 49 -8.89 -5.87 -7.09
C PRO A 49 -8.85 -5.03 -5.80
N ALA A 50 -10.02 -4.76 -5.23
CA ALA A 50 -10.16 -4.02 -3.99
C ALA A 50 -9.29 -4.54 -2.82
N PRO A 51 -9.09 -5.87 -2.63
CA PRO A 51 -8.21 -6.38 -1.56
C PRO A 51 -6.74 -5.98 -1.70
N LEU A 52 -6.23 -5.88 -2.94
CA LEU A 52 -4.85 -5.45 -3.18
C LEU A 52 -4.68 -3.96 -2.89
N ARG A 53 -5.65 -3.14 -3.33
CA ARG A 53 -5.66 -1.70 -3.02
C ARG A 53 -5.77 -1.45 -1.51
N LEU A 54 -6.61 -2.22 -0.81
CA LEU A 54 -6.71 -2.16 0.65
C LEU A 54 -5.38 -2.53 1.33
N SER A 55 -4.68 -3.55 0.82
CA SER A 55 -3.37 -3.95 1.36
C SER A 55 -2.34 -2.82 1.29
N VAL A 56 -2.30 -2.09 0.17
CA VAL A 56 -1.42 -0.91 0.03
C VAL A 56 -1.81 0.16 1.05
N LEU A 57 -3.10 0.48 1.20
CA LEU A 57 -3.58 1.48 2.17
C LEU A 57 -3.23 1.10 3.61
N THR A 58 -3.38 -0.17 3.99
CA THR A 58 -3.02 -0.65 5.33
C THR A 58 -1.53 -0.50 5.61
N LEU A 59 -0.66 -0.82 4.65
CA LEU A 59 0.78 -0.64 4.82
C LEU A 59 1.17 0.84 4.90
N VAL A 60 0.56 1.70 4.06
CA VAL A 60 0.76 3.15 4.11
C VAL A 60 0.34 3.70 5.47
N ALA A 61 -0.83 3.30 5.97
CA ALA A 61 -1.31 3.75 7.27
C ALA A 61 -0.39 3.30 8.41
N HIS A 62 0.02 2.03 8.40
CA HIS A 62 0.92 1.52 9.41
C HIS A 62 2.27 2.25 9.40
N ALA A 63 2.88 2.45 8.23
CA ALA A 63 4.14 3.18 8.09
C ALA A 63 4.03 4.66 8.46
N TYR A 64 2.87 5.28 8.19
CA TYR A 64 2.60 6.65 8.58
C TYR A 64 2.49 6.83 10.10
N GLU A 65 1.82 5.89 10.79
CA GLU A 65 1.65 5.89 12.25
C GLU A 65 2.91 5.44 13.00
N HIS A 66 3.68 4.52 12.43
CA HIS A 66 4.83 3.87 13.08
C HIS A 66 6.16 4.24 12.41
N ARG A 67 6.41 5.55 12.24
CA ARG A 67 7.58 6.07 11.50
C ARG A 67 8.93 5.57 12.02
N ASP A 68 9.02 5.27 13.32
CA ASP A 68 10.25 4.77 13.98
C ASP A 68 10.28 3.24 14.18
N ALA A 69 9.21 2.50 13.86
CA ALA A 69 9.11 1.07 14.19
C ALA A 69 9.81 0.14 13.18
N GLY A 70 10.48 0.69 12.17
CA GLY A 70 11.16 -0.07 11.13
C GLY A 70 10.23 -0.53 10.00
N GLU A 71 10.63 -1.58 9.29
CA GLU A 71 9.94 -2.00 8.05
C GLU A 71 8.57 -2.64 8.35
N PRO A 72 7.48 -2.18 7.72
CA PRO A 72 6.13 -2.68 8.00
C PRO A 72 6.01 -4.18 7.65
N SER A 73 5.51 -4.96 8.61
CA SER A 73 5.35 -6.40 8.42
C SER A 73 4.24 -6.72 7.43
N LEU A 74 4.53 -7.61 6.48
CA LEU A 74 3.55 -8.12 5.51
C LEU A 74 2.45 -8.97 6.17
N SER A 75 2.66 -9.42 7.42
CA SER A 75 1.66 -10.18 8.19
C SER A 75 0.32 -9.44 8.33
N LEU A 76 0.34 -8.10 8.31
CA LEU A 76 -0.88 -7.27 8.42
C LEU A 76 -1.82 -7.43 7.22
N VAL A 77 -1.27 -7.72 6.04
CA VAL A 77 -2.00 -7.80 4.77
C VAL A 77 -2.02 -9.21 4.18
N GLU A 78 -1.34 -10.15 4.82
CA GLU A 78 -1.26 -11.57 4.47
C GLU A 78 -2.62 -12.21 4.10
N PRO A 79 -3.72 -11.97 4.84
CA PRO A 79 -5.02 -12.57 4.50
C PRO A 79 -5.56 -12.09 3.15
N TRP A 80 -5.28 -10.84 2.77
CA TRP A 80 -5.71 -10.27 1.49
C TRP A 80 -4.76 -10.62 0.35
N LEU A 81 -3.49 -10.87 0.63
CA LEU A 81 -2.49 -11.27 -0.37
C LEU A 81 -2.51 -12.75 -0.73
N THR A 82 -2.93 -13.60 0.22
CA THR A 82 -2.93 -15.07 0.07
C THR A 82 -3.57 -15.55 -1.25
N PRO A 83 -4.74 -15.05 -1.69
CA PRO A 83 -5.38 -15.50 -2.93
C PRO A 83 -4.65 -15.08 -4.22
N TYR A 84 -3.84 -14.01 -4.15
CA TYR A 84 -3.18 -13.41 -5.31
C TYR A 84 -1.71 -13.79 -5.44
N ARG A 85 -1.13 -14.40 -4.39
CA ARG A 85 0.24 -14.85 -4.38
C ARG A 85 0.40 -15.93 -5.44
N LYS A 86 1.16 -15.64 -6.50
CA LYS A 86 1.61 -16.69 -7.42
C LYS A 86 2.39 -17.71 -6.61
N ALA A 87 1.85 -18.93 -6.51
CA ALA A 87 2.62 -20.06 -6.03
C ALA A 87 3.85 -20.17 -6.92
N ARG A 88 5.02 -19.78 -6.41
CA ARG A 88 6.29 -20.10 -7.04
C ARG A 88 6.42 -21.61 -6.94
N LEU A 89 5.98 -22.31 -7.99
CA LEU A 89 6.39 -23.68 -8.30
C LEU A 89 7.88 -23.67 -8.69
#